data_AF-A0A1V5LEH0-F1
#
_entry.id   AF-A0A1V5LEH0-F1
#
_cell.length_a   1.000
_cell.length_b   1.000
_cell.length_c   1.000
_cell.angle_alpha   90.00
_cell.angle_beta   90.00
_cell.angle_gamma   90.00
#
_symmetry.space_group_name_H-M   'P 1'
#
loop_
_entity.id
_entity.type
_entity.pdbx_description
1 polymer ?
#
loop_
_entity_poly.entity_id
_entity_poly.type
_entity_poly.pdbx_seq_one_letter_code
_entity_poly.pdbx_strand_id
1 'polypeptide(L)'
;MRYILKNGKSLLSELLRIFKGEKRTKIYARYVAVVHLSKRNPSKSLESILRRYLTPNCKQIIDKYWEELKDLKPKEIRTKELLKEYGINPSKKNVNKLLMMKQNHKINNMQAIEVLKIQNRIKIKLSQNKFKNRF
;
A
#
# COMPACT_ATOMS: atom_id res chain seq x y z
N MET A 1 5.12 -10.58 25.01
CA MET A 1 4.30 -11.17 23.93
C MET A 1 5.11 -11.18 22.64
N ARG A 2 5.37 -12.35 22.04
CA ARG A 2 6.04 -12.40 20.71
C ARG A 2 5.00 -12.01 19.66
N TYR A 3 5.28 -11.01 18.83
CA TYR A 3 4.41 -10.62 17.72
C TYR A 3 4.57 -11.64 16.59
N ILE A 4 3.73 -12.68 16.63
CA ILE A 4 3.76 -13.81 15.70
C ILE A 4 2.74 -13.59 14.57
N LEU A 5 3.18 -13.86 13.34
CA LEU A 5 2.34 -13.83 12.15
C LEU A 5 1.56 -15.14 12.02
N LYS A 6 0.51 -15.16 11.19
CA LYS A 6 -0.34 -16.35 10.98
C LYS A 6 0.43 -17.58 10.47
N ASN A 7 1.60 -17.38 9.85
CA ASN A 7 2.46 -18.45 9.35
C ASN A 7 3.49 -18.94 10.39
N GLY A 8 3.36 -18.56 11.66
CA GLY A 8 4.26 -18.96 12.75
C GLY A 8 5.57 -18.16 12.83
N LYS A 9 5.91 -17.34 11.82
CA LYS A 9 7.13 -16.52 11.84
C LYS A 9 6.96 -15.33 12.79
N SER A 10 8.05 -14.93 13.43
CA SER A 10 8.08 -13.68 14.19
C SER A 10 8.04 -12.48 13.22
N LEU A 11 7.38 -11.39 13.64
CA LEU A 11 7.36 -10.13 12.90
C LEU A 11 8.77 -9.61 12.61
N LEU A 12 9.68 -9.72 13.59
CA LEU A 12 11.07 -9.28 13.42
C LEU A 12 11.78 -10.09 12.33
N SER A 13 11.64 -11.41 12.34
CA SER A 13 12.21 -12.30 11.31
C SER A 13 11.65 -11.97 9.92
N GLU A 14 10.35 -11.69 9.82
CA GLU A 14 9.73 -11.31 8.55
C GLU A 14 10.22 -9.95 8.04
N LEU A 15 10.39 -8.97 8.93
CA LEU A 15 10.95 -7.67 8.56
C LEU A 15 12.43 -7.77 8.15
N LEU A 16 13.23 -8.59 8.84
CA LEU A 16 14.62 -8.87 8.45
C LEU A 16 14.70 -9.50 7.05
N ARG A 17 13.75 -10.39 6.73
CA ARG A 17 13.65 -11.02 5.40
C ARG A 17 13.30 -10.00 4.31
N ILE A 18 12.32 -9.14 4.57
CA ILE A 18 11.83 -8.14 3.60
C ILE A 18 12.87 -7.05 3.35
N PHE A 19 13.53 -6.56 4.40
CA PHE A 19 14.50 -5.48 4.34
C PHE A 19 15.95 -6.00 4.47
N LYS A 20 16.27 -7.10 3.76
CA LYS A 20 17.60 -7.69 3.77
C LYS A 20 18.62 -6.64 3.31
N GLY A 21 19.68 -6.44 4.11
CA GLY A 21 20.73 -5.44 3.83
C GLY A 21 20.49 -4.06 4.46
N GLU A 22 19.33 -3.81 5.08
CA GLU A 22 19.14 -2.58 5.86
C GLU A 22 19.77 -2.66 7.26
N LYS A 23 20.21 -1.50 7.78
CA LYS A 23 20.71 -1.38 9.16
C LYS A 23 19.66 -1.88 10.16
N ARG A 24 20.08 -2.72 11.12
CA ARG A 24 19.19 -3.30 12.15
C ARG A 24 18.36 -2.26 12.91
N THR A 25 18.92 -1.08 13.19
CA THR A 25 18.22 0.03 13.85
C THR A 25 17.00 0.51 13.06
N LYS A 26 17.12 0.63 11.74
CA LYS A 26 15.99 0.97 10.86
C LYS A 26 14.93 -0.14 10.88
N ILE A 27 15.34 -1.41 10.87
CA ILE A 27 14.41 -2.55 10.94
C ILE A 27 13.65 -2.56 12.27
N TYR A 28 14.32 -2.27 13.38
CA TYR A 28 13.68 -2.17 14.70
C TYR A 28 12.67 -1.03 14.77
N ALA A 29 12.98 0.14 14.19
CA ALA A 29 12.02 1.25 14.10
C ALA A 29 10.74 0.83 13.35
N ARG A 30 10.88 0.06 12.26
CA ARG A 30 9.72 -0.49 11.53
C ARG A 30 8.93 -1.50 12.36
N TYR A 31 9.62 -2.37 13.09
CA TYR A 31 9.00 -3.31 14.01
C TYR A 31 8.14 -2.58 15.05
N VAL A 32 8.70 -1.57 15.72
CA VAL A 32 7.98 -0.76 16.72
C VAL A 32 6.76 -0.08 16.09
N ALA A 33 6.90 0.48 14.88
CA ALA A 33 5.78 1.09 14.17
C ALA A 33 4.64 0.10 13.89
N VAL A 34 4.95 -1.11 13.40
CA VAL A 34 3.95 -2.16 13.14
C VAL A 34 3.28 -2.61 14.44
N VAL A 35 4.06 -2.76 15.51
CA VAL A 35 3.55 -3.10 16.84
C VAL A 35 2.60 -2.03 17.38
N HIS A 36 2.97 -0.75 17.29
CA HIS A 36 2.10 0.35 17.69
C HIS A 36 0.80 0.40 16.89
N LEU A 37 0.87 0.19 15.57
CA LEU A 37 -0.32 0.08 14.73
C LEU A 37 -1.21 -1.10 15.14
N SER A 38 -0.61 -2.22 15.54
CA SER A 38 -1.34 -3.38 16.04
C SER A 38 -2.08 -3.11 17.33
N LYS A 39 -1.44 -2.44 18.29
CA LYS A 39 -2.08 -2.05 19.56
C LYS A 39 -3.28 -1.13 19.34
N ARG A 40 -3.18 -0.21 18.36
CA ARG A 40 -4.28 0.69 17.99
C ARG A 40 -5.41 0.03 17.20
N ASN A 41 -5.20 -1.16 16.65
CA ASN A 41 -6.17 -1.86 15.80
C ASN A 41 -6.29 -3.34 16.23
N PRO A 42 -6.71 -3.64 17.46
CA PRO A 42 -6.67 -5.00 18.02
C PRO A 42 -7.54 -5.99 17.24
N SER A 43 -8.60 -5.53 16.56
CA SER A 43 -9.46 -6.36 15.71
C SER A 43 -8.81 -6.81 14.39
N LYS A 44 -7.65 -6.27 14.02
CA LYS A 44 -6.94 -6.63 12.79
C LYS A 44 -5.79 -7.57 13.14
N SER A 45 -5.67 -8.65 12.37
CA SER A 45 -4.50 -9.52 12.47
C SER A 45 -3.21 -8.75 12.17
N LEU A 46 -2.13 -9.10 12.88
CA LEU A 46 -0.80 -8.49 12.72
C LEU A 46 -0.32 -8.48 11.27
N GLU A 47 -0.65 -9.52 10.52
CA GLU A 47 -0.31 -9.65 9.12
C GLU A 47 -1.04 -8.64 8.21
N SER A 48 -2.31 -8.35 8.52
CA SER A 48 -3.06 -7.30 7.82
C SER A 48 -2.45 -5.92 8.09
N ILE A 49 -2.00 -5.70 9.32
CA ILE A 49 -1.30 -4.47 9.71
C ILE A 49 0.06 -4.35 9.01
N LEU A 50 0.85 -5.43 8.99
CA LEU A 50 2.13 -5.47 8.27
C LEU A 50 1.93 -5.21 6.78
N ARG A 51 0.94 -5.84 6.14
CA ARG A 51 0.60 -5.57 4.72
C ARG A 51 0.22 -4.12 4.49
N ARG A 52 -0.59 -3.53 5.38
CA ARG A 52 -0.95 -2.11 5.32
C ARG A 52 0.28 -1.22 5.45
N TYR A 53 1.20 -1.55 6.35
CA TYR A 53 2.44 -0.82 6.57
C TYR A 53 3.37 -0.87 5.34
N LEU A 54 3.50 -2.04 4.71
CA LEU A 54 4.34 -2.24 3.52
C LEU A 54 3.73 -1.68 2.23
N THR A 55 2.41 -1.46 2.21
CA THR A 55 1.75 -0.85 1.05
C THR A 55 2.04 0.65 1.04
N PRO A 56 2.70 1.19 0.00
CA PRO A 56 3.02 2.60 -0.05
C PRO A 56 1.73 3.44 -0.12
N ASN A 57 1.79 4.61 0.52
CA ASN A 57 0.73 5.60 0.44
C ASN A 57 0.81 6.39 -0.88
N CYS A 58 -0.18 7.26 -1.13
CA CYS A 58 -0.26 8.05 -2.36
C CYS A 58 1.01 8.88 -2.59
N LYS A 59 1.46 9.62 -1.57
CA LYS A 59 2.68 10.44 -1.65
C LYS A 59 3.90 9.62 -2.04
N GLN A 60 4.14 8.49 -1.37
CA GLN A 60 5.27 7.61 -1.68
C GLN A 60 5.24 7.05 -3.10
N ILE A 61 4.05 6.83 -3.66
CA ILE A 61 3.91 6.39 -5.06
C ILE A 61 4.21 7.56 -5.99
N ILE A 62 3.67 8.75 -5.73
CA ILE A 62 3.94 9.94 -6.53
C ILE A 62 5.44 10.24 -6.55
N ASP A 63 6.07 10.33 -5.38
CA ASP A 63 7.49 10.66 -5.26
C ASP A 63 8.38 9.65 -6.00
N LYS A 64 8.00 8.37 -6.00
CA LYS A 64 8.77 7.30 -6.66
C LYS A 64 8.52 7.21 -8.16
N TYR A 65 7.29 7.42 -8.61
CA TYR A 65 6.86 7.20 -9.99
C TYR A 65 6.53 8.50 -10.72
N TRP A 66 7.02 9.65 -10.24
CA TRP A 66 6.66 10.96 -10.78
C TRP A 66 6.95 11.07 -12.28
N GLU A 67 8.08 10.54 -12.73
CA GLU A 67 8.47 10.56 -14.14
C GLU A 67 7.47 9.83 -15.05
N GLU A 68 6.83 8.76 -14.58
CA GLU A 68 5.78 8.05 -15.32
C GLU A 68 4.42 8.76 -15.25
N LEU A 69 4.21 9.57 -14.20
CA LEU A 69 2.93 10.20 -13.91
C LEU A 69 2.79 11.61 -14.50
N LYS A 70 3.90 12.35 -14.62
CA LYS A 70 3.88 13.78 -14.96
C LYS A 70 3.26 14.07 -16.33
N ASP A 71 3.43 13.15 -17.29
CA ASP A 71 2.97 13.31 -18.68
C ASP A 71 1.52 12.82 -18.90
N LEU A 72 0.89 12.22 -17.89
CA LEU A 72 -0.49 11.77 -17.98
C LEU A 72 -1.44 12.97 -18.06
N LYS A 73 -2.05 13.17 -19.23
CA LYS A 73 -3.03 14.23 -19.47
C LYS A 73 -4.31 13.99 -18.66
N PRO A 74 -4.95 15.05 -18.14
CA PRO A 74 -6.26 14.92 -17.51
C PRO A 74 -7.31 14.44 -18.53
N LYS A 75 -8.30 13.68 -18.06
CA LYS A 75 -9.44 13.23 -18.87
C LYS A 75 -10.73 13.87 -18.36
N GLU A 76 -11.54 14.50 -19.19
CA GLU A 76 -12.78 15.17 -18.74
C GLU A 76 -13.94 14.18 -18.60
N ILE A 77 -13.81 13.27 -17.62
CA ILE A 77 -14.81 12.24 -17.32
C ILE A 77 -15.14 12.27 -15.82
N ARG A 78 -16.40 11.96 -15.48
CA ARG A 78 -16.83 11.92 -14.07
C ARG A 78 -16.04 10.84 -13.34
N THR A 79 -15.66 11.11 -12.08
CA THR A 79 -14.86 10.17 -11.27
C THR A 79 -15.42 8.75 -11.22
N LYS A 80 -16.76 8.61 -11.15
CA LYS A 80 -17.42 7.28 -11.16
C LYS A 80 -17.22 6.54 -12.48
N GLU A 81 -17.36 7.23 -13.62
CA GLU A 81 -17.17 6.66 -14.96
C GLU A 81 -15.71 6.29 -15.17
N LEU A 82 -14.80 7.16 -14.76
CA LEU A 82 -13.36 6.90 -14.81
C LEU A 82 -13.00 5.63 -14.01
N LEU A 83 -13.51 5.47 -12.79
CA LEU A 83 -13.27 4.26 -12.01
C LEU A 83 -13.79 3.00 -12.72
N LYS A 84 -14.99 3.06 -13.33
CA LYS A 84 -15.55 1.93 -14.09
C LYS A 84 -14.69 1.58 -15.30
N GLU A 85 -14.27 2.56 -16.08
CA GLU A 85 -13.42 2.40 -17.26
C GLU A 85 -12.12 1.64 -16.92
N TYR A 86 -11.56 1.88 -15.74
CA TYR A 86 -10.34 1.23 -15.27
C TYR A 86 -10.57 0.01 -14.38
N GLY A 87 -11.78 -0.58 -14.40
CA GLY A 87 -12.10 -1.81 -13.68
C GLY A 87 -12.11 -1.68 -12.15
N ILE A 88 -12.25 -0.46 -11.63
CA ILE A 88 -12.34 -0.19 -10.19
C ILE A 88 -13.80 0.00 -9.81
N ASN A 89 -14.29 -0.75 -8.82
CA ASN A 89 -15.66 -0.61 -8.34
C ASN A 89 -15.94 0.85 -7.90
N PRO A 90 -16.91 1.56 -8.53
CA PRO A 90 -17.20 2.97 -8.28
C PRO A 90 -18.00 3.21 -6.97
N SER A 91 -17.64 2.50 -5.90
CA SER A 91 -18.20 2.68 -4.56
C SER A 91 -17.90 4.09 -4.02
N LYS A 92 -18.77 4.61 -3.13
CA LYS A 92 -18.58 5.89 -2.44
C LYS A 92 -17.18 6.02 -1.83
N LYS A 93 -16.67 4.92 -1.26
CA LYS A 93 -15.32 4.84 -0.69
C LYS A 93 -14.22 5.10 -1.72
N ASN A 94 -14.29 4.45 -2.89
CA ASN A 94 -13.27 4.60 -3.93
C ASN A 94 -13.34 5.97 -4.62
N VAL A 95 -14.55 6.49 -4.83
CA VAL A 95 -14.76 7.85 -5.33
C VAL A 95 -14.14 8.88 -4.40
N ASN A 96 -14.48 8.84 -3.11
CA ASN A 96 -13.93 9.76 -2.12
C ASN A 96 -12.41 9.64 -2.02
N LYS A 97 -11.89 8.41 -2.05
CA LYS A 97 -10.44 8.18 -2.04
C LYS A 97 -9.75 8.86 -3.22
N LEU A 98 -10.28 8.72 -4.43
CA LEU A 98 -9.70 9.34 -5.63
C LEU A 98 -9.75 10.87 -5.54
N LEU A 99 -10.89 11.43 -5.11
CA LEU A 99 -11.05 12.87 -4.92
C LEU A 99 -10.04 13.42 -3.89
N MET A 100 -9.90 12.77 -2.74
CA MET A 100 -8.91 13.15 -1.72
C MET A 100 -7.47 13.07 -2.23
N MET A 101 -7.14 12.06 -3.05
CA MET A 101 -5.80 11.95 -3.65
C MET A 101 -5.50 13.13 -4.57
N LYS A 102 -6.46 13.50 -5.44
CA LYS A 102 -6.34 14.68 -6.32
C LYS A 102 -6.14 15.95 -5.51
N GLN A 103 -6.98 16.17 -4.49
CA GLN A 103 -6.94 17.38 -3.67
C GLN A 103 -5.65 17.49 -2.85
N ASN A 104 -5.28 16.43 -2.12
CA ASN A 104 -4.15 16.48 -1.20
C ASN A 104 -2.79 16.53 -1.89
N HIS A 105 -2.69 15.99 -3.10
CA HIS A 105 -1.44 15.89 -3.83
C HIS A 105 -1.39 16.73 -5.10
N LYS A 106 -2.43 17.52 -5.38
CA LYS A 106 -2.54 18.38 -6.57
C LYS A 106 -2.28 17.63 -7.88
N ILE A 107 -2.71 16.37 -7.95
CA ILE A 107 -2.59 15.52 -9.15
C ILE A 107 -3.91 15.48 -9.93
N ASN A 108 -3.82 15.25 -11.23
CA ASN A 108 -5.00 15.08 -12.07
C ASN A 108 -5.65 13.69 -11.89
N ASN A 109 -6.79 13.48 -12.55
CA ASN A 109 -7.56 12.25 -12.39
C ASN A 109 -6.89 11.00 -12.98
N MET A 110 -6.17 11.14 -14.10
CA MET A 110 -5.42 10.05 -14.72
C MET A 110 -4.23 9.62 -13.85
N GLN A 111 -3.49 10.60 -13.31
CA GLN A 111 -2.44 10.37 -12.32
C GLN A 111 -3.00 9.66 -11.08
N ALA A 112 -4.14 10.09 -10.55
CA ALA A 112 -4.75 9.46 -9.38
C ALA A 112 -5.17 7.99 -9.65
N ILE A 113 -5.70 7.70 -10.84
CA ILE A 113 -6.01 6.32 -11.26
C ILE A 113 -4.75 5.48 -11.34
N GLU A 114 -3.68 5.99 -11.95
CA GLU A 114 -2.45 5.23 -12.10
C GLU A 114 -1.79 4.96 -10.74
N VAL A 115 -1.83 5.92 -9.82
CA VAL A 115 -1.43 5.71 -8.43
C VAL A 115 -2.26 4.60 -7.77
N LEU A 116 -3.58 4.56 -7.98
CA LEU A 116 -4.42 3.49 -7.46
C LEU A 116 -4.05 2.12 -8.04
N LYS A 117 -3.77 2.06 -9.35
CA LYS A 117 -3.33 0.83 -10.02
C LYS A 117 -1.98 0.35 -9.48
N ILE A 118 -0.99 1.23 -9.37
CA ILE A 118 0.34 0.91 -8.79
C ILE A 118 0.16 0.38 -7.37
N GLN A 119 -0.64 1.07 -6.54
CA GLN A 119 -0.93 0.63 -5.18
C GLN A 119 -1.56 -0.77 -5.16
N ASN A 120 -2.50 -1.04 -6.06
CA ASN A 120 -3.15 -2.35 -6.16
C ASN A 120 -2.19 -3.45 -6.63
N ARG A 121 -1.37 -3.18 -7.65
CA ARG A 121 -0.31 -4.07 -8.14
C ARG A 121 0.63 -4.47 -7.00
N ILE A 122 1.05 -3.52 -6.17
CA ILE A 122 1.92 -3.78 -5.00
C ILE A 122 1.17 -4.62 -3.95
N LYS A 123 -0.09 -4.32 -3.64
CA LYS A 123 -0.90 -5.14 -2.70
C LYS A 123 -1.07 -6.58 -3.16
N ILE A 124 -1.26 -6.80 -4.46
CA ILE A 124 -1.38 -8.13 -5.05
C ILE A 124 -0.04 -8.87 -4.91
N LYS A 125 1.09 -8.24 -5.26
CA LYS A 125 2.44 -8.82 -5.07
C LYS A 125 2.72 -9.20 -3.61
N LEU A 126 2.39 -8.32 -2.67
CA LEU A 126 2.49 -8.62 -1.23
C LEU A 126 1.58 -9.76 -0.79
N SER A 127 0.49 -10.01 -1.53
CA SER A 127 -0.41 -11.14 -1.29
C SER A 127 0.07 -12.45 -1.89
N GLN A 128 0.70 -12.39 -3.07
CA GLN A 128 1.24 -13.55 -3.78
C GLN A 128 2.56 -14.03 -3.17
N ASN A 129 3.37 -13.13 -2.62
CA ASN A 129 4.58 -13.47 -1.85
C ASN A 129 4.30 -14.26 -0.56
N LYS A 130 3.03 -14.61 -0.29
CA LYS A 130 2.66 -15.63 0.70
C LYS A 130 2.90 -17.08 0.28
N PHE A 131 3.17 -17.40 -0.99
CA PHE A 131 3.15 -18.80 -1.43
C PHE A 131 4.23 -19.18 -2.47
N LYS A 132 5.43 -18.63 -2.36
CA LYS A 132 6.63 -19.22 -3.00
C LYS A 132 7.72 -19.34 -1.94
N ASN A 133 7.74 -20.50 -1.28
CA ASN A 133 8.87 -21.15 -0.60
C ASN A 133 8.34 -22.40 0.14
N ARG A 134 7.66 -23.27 -0.62
CA ARG A 134 7.46 -24.68 -0.30
C ARG A 134 8.02 -25.48 -1.47
N PHE A 135 9.30 -25.36 -1.73
CA PHE A 135 10.12 -26.31 -2.48
C PHE A 135 11.54 -26.16 -1.96
#